data_AF-A0AAN7USJ7-F1
#
_entry.id   AF-A0AAN7USJ7-F1
#
_cell.length_a   1.000
_cell.length_b   1.000
_cell.length_c   1.000
_cell.angle_alpha   90.00
_cell.angle_beta   90.00
_cell.angle_gamma   90.00
#
_symmetry.space_group_name_H-M   'P 1'
#
loop_
_entity.id
_entity.type
_entity.pdbx_description
1 polymer ?
#
loop_
_entity_poly.entity_id
_entity_poly.type
_entity_poly.pdbx_seq_one_letter_code
_entity_poly.pdbx_strand_id
1 'polypeptide(L)'
;MVRETTPETIDLDFVEPGGYNRLAEYMGQQPQLAIYRRFGTLANANLLYLQAEITELENQLRTIQDEDSQSNDDARRKYFQSWYRLSDSARLEPGSPEREQYELIMKLRELMAQYRTS
;
A
#
# COMPACT_ATOMS: atom_id res chain seq x y z
N MET A 1 15.12 -21.01 67.80
CA MET A 1 15.91 -21.45 66.63
C MET A 1 15.32 -20.76 65.41
N VAL A 2 15.81 -19.55 65.12
CA VAL A 2 15.34 -18.75 63.98
C VAL A 2 15.95 -19.37 62.73
N ARG A 3 15.10 -19.79 61.78
CA ARG A 3 15.59 -20.25 60.47
C ARG A 3 15.76 -19.00 59.60
N GLU A 4 17.00 -18.66 59.32
CA GLU A 4 17.34 -17.68 58.29
C GLU A 4 16.91 -18.25 56.95
N THR A 5 15.98 -17.56 56.28
CA THR A 5 15.66 -17.80 54.87
C THR A 5 16.66 -17.03 54.03
N THR A 6 17.60 -17.75 53.41
CA THR A 6 18.50 -17.21 52.38
C THR A 6 17.67 -16.65 51.21
N PRO A 7 18.07 -15.54 50.57
CA PRO A 7 17.37 -15.00 49.42
C PRO A 7 17.51 -15.97 48.25
N GLU A 8 16.40 -16.33 47.60
CA GLU A 8 16.43 -17.01 46.31
C GLU A 8 17.26 -16.19 45.33
N THR A 9 18.38 -16.75 44.89
CA THR A 9 19.16 -16.20 43.79
C THR A 9 18.28 -16.24 42.54
N ILE A 10 17.90 -15.06 42.04
CA ILE A 10 17.25 -14.91 40.74
C ILE A 10 18.16 -15.57 39.72
N ASP A 11 17.70 -16.67 39.15
CA ASP A 11 18.37 -17.39 38.07
C ASP A 11 18.40 -16.47 36.84
N LEU A 12 19.54 -15.86 36.58
CA LEU A 12 19.78 -14.92 35.48
C LEU A 12 19.91 -15.63 34.13
N ASP A 13 19.82 -16.96 34.08
CA ASP A 13 20.03 -17.75 32.86
C ASP A 13 18.81 -17.77 31.92
N PHE A 14 17.68 -17.15 32.33
CA PHE A 14 16.53 -16.86 31.46
C PHE A 14 16.34 -15.35 31.28
N VAL A 15 17.34 -14.63 30.77
CA VAL A 15 17.07 -13.33 30.16
C VAL A 15 16.34 -13.58 28.84
N GLU A 16 15.01 -13.70 28.92
CA GLU A 16 14.16 -13.54 27.74
C GLU A 16 14.61 -12.25 27.02
N PRO A 17 15.06 -12.35 25.75
CA PRO A 17 15.65 -11.22 25.08
C PRO A 17 14.60 -10.12 25.01
N GLY A 18 14.90 -8.98 25.64
CA GLY A 18 14.03 -7.82 25.60
C GLY A 18 13.70 -7.41 24.17
N GLY A 19 12.65 -6.63 23.98
CA GLY A 19 12.21 -6.21 22.65
C GLY A 19 10.70 -6.05 22.59
N TYR A 20 10.18 -5.91 21.37
CA TYR A 20 8.76 -5.59 21.15
C TYR A 20 7.79 -6.63 21.73
N ASN A 21 8.12 -7.93 21.69
CA ASN A 21 7.25 -8.98 22.22
C ASN A 21 7.08 -8.89 23.75
N ARG A 22 8.20 -8.74 24.48
CA ARG A 22 8.18 -8.59 25.94
C ARG A 22 7.52 -7.29 26.38
N LEU A 23 7.74 -6.20 25.63
CA LEU A 23 7.06 -4.93 25.87
C LEU A 23 5.55 -5.04 25.62
N ALA A 24 5.13 -5.74 24.57
CA ALA A 24 3.73 -5.98 24.24
C ALA A 24 3.04 -6.83 25.32
N GLU A 25 3.69 -7.89 25.81
CA GLU A 25 3.19 -8.69 26.93
C GLU A 25 3.02 -7.83 28.19
N TYR A 26 4.01 -7.02 28.52
CA TYR A 26 3.96 -6.14 29.68
C TYR A 26 2.83 -5.09 29.57
N MET A 27 2.64 -4.49 28.39
CA MET A 27 1.51 -3.59 28.11
C MET A 27 0.15 -4.31 28.18
N GLY A 28 0.09 -5.60 27.81
CA GLY A 28 -1.10 -6.42 27.96
C GLY A 28 -1.45 -6.73 29.41
N GLN A 29 -0.43 -6.99 30.25
CA GLN A 29 -0.60 -7.20 31.69
C GLN A 29 -0.92 -5.90 32.45
N GLN A 30 -0.46 -4.75 31.95
CA GLN A 30 -0.68 -3.43 32.54
C GLN A 30 -1.26 -2.45 31.50
N PRO A 31 -2.57 -2.53 31.19
CA PRO A 31 -3.19 -1.76 30.10
C PRO A 31 -3.01 -0.24 30.20
N GLN A 32 -2.88 0.31 31.41
CA GLN A 32 -2.60 1.74 31.63
C GLN A 32 -1.25 2.21 31.08
N LEU A 33 -0.32 1.28 30.83
CA LEU A 33 0.99 1.54 30.21
C LEU A 33 0.97 1.36 28.69
N ALA A 34 -0.13 0.86 28.12
CA ALA A 34 -0.31 0.61 26.70
C ALA A 34 -0.59 1.92 25.92
N ILE A 35 0.40 2.82 25.91
CA ILE A 35 0.33 4.11 25.23
C ILE A 35 0.82 3.96 23.79
N TYR A 36 -0.12 3.95 22.85
CA TYR A 36 0.19 3.90 21.41
C TYR A 36 0.04 5.28 20.77
N ARG A 37 0.97 5.63 19.89
CA ARG A 37 0.83 6.83 19.04
C ARG A 37 -0.35 6.62 18.08
N ARG A 38 -1.29 7.57 18.07
CA ARG A 38 -2.29 7.64 17.00
C ARG A 38 -1.65 8.22 15.76
N PHE A 39 -1.81 7.55 14.62
CA PHE A 39 -1.26 7.98 13.34
C PHE A 39 -2.25 8.78 12.48
N GLY A 40 -3.28 9.40 13.08
CA GLY A 40 -4.37 10.05 12.35
C GLY A 40 -3.90 11.08 11.30
N THR A 41 -3.00 12.00 11.68
CA THR A 41 -2.44 12.98 10.73
C THR A 41 -1.66 12.32 9.60
N LEU A 42 -0.88 11.27 9.90
CA LEU A 42 -0.08 10.55 8.91
C LEU A 42 -0.97 9.75 7.96
N ALA A 43 -2.01 9.09 8.48
CA ALA A 43 -3.00 8.35 7.69
C ALA A 43 -3.78 9.29 6.75
N ASN A 44 -4.22 10.45 7.26
CA ASN A 44 -4.91 11.45 6.45
C ASN A 44 -4.00 12.01 5.35
N ALA A 45 -2.73 12.31 5.66
CA ALA A 45 -1.76 12.73 4.65
C ALA A 45 -1.58 11.66 3.56
N ASN A 46 -1.46 10.38 3.94
CA ASN A 46 -1.35 9.28 2.98
C ASN A 46 -2.57 9.19 2.05
N LEU A 47 -3.79 9.33 2.60
CA LEU A 47 -5.02 9.39 1.82
C LEU A 47 -5.02 10.55 0.82
N LEU A 48 -4.60 11.74 1.24
CA LEU A 48 -4.52 12.92 0.38
C LEU A 48 -3.50 12.73 -0.75
N TYR A 49 -2.36 12.09 -0.48
CA TYR A 49 -1.37 11.77 -1.51
C TYR A 49 -1.91 10.75 -2.52
N LEU A 50 -2.60 9.69 -2.06
CA LEU A 50 -3.25 8.73 -2.96
C LEU A 50 -4.29 9.42 -3.86
N GLN A 51 -5.12 10.30 -3.30
CA GLN A 51 -6.10 11.07 -4.08
C GLN A 51 -5.43 11.96 -5.13
N ALA A 52 -4.33 12.63 -4.77
CA ALA A 52 -3.59 13.46 -5.70
C ALA A 52 -3.00 12.64 -6.86
N GLU A 53 -2.37 11.49 -6.56
CA GLU A 53 -1.79 10.60 -7.59
C GLU A 53 -2.87 10.01 -8.50
N ILE A 54 -4.01 9.57 -7.94
CA ILE A 54 -5.16 9.07 -8.71
C ILE A 54 -5.70 10.16 -9.65
N THR A 55 -5.83 11.39 -9.15
CA THR A 55 -6.35 12.52 -9.94
C THR A 55 -5.42 12.84 -11.11
N GLU A 56 -4.11 12.84 -10.87
CA GLU A 56 -3.10 13.04 -11.91
C GLU A 56 -3.18 11.95 -12.99
N LEU A 57 -3.26 10.68 -12.59
CA LEU A 57 -3.39 9.56 -13.52
C LEU A 57 -4.72 9.57 -14.28
N GLU A 58 -5.81 10.00 -13.65
CA GLU A 58 -7.09 10.15 -14.34
C GLU A 58 -6.99 11.17 -15.48
N ASN A 59 -6.33 12.31 -15.23
CA ASN A 59 -6.11 13.32 -16.27
C ASN A 59 -5.25 12.79 -17.41
N GLN A 60 -4.14 12.10 -17.09
CA GLN A 60 -3.28 11.48 -18.10
C GLN A 60 -4.04 10.44 -18.92
N LEU A 61 -4.83 9.58 -18.27
CA LEU A 61 -5.62 8.55 -18.94
C LEU A 61 -6.65 9.17 -19.90
N ARG A 62 -7.31 10.26 -19.52
CA ARG A 62 -8.25 10.98 -20.39
C ARG A 62 -7.54 11.48 -21.65
N THR A 63 -6.38 12.11 -21.49
CA THR A 63 -5.58 12.59 -22.63
C THR A 63 -5.21 11.45 -23.57
N ILE A 64 -4.67 10.34 -23.05
CA ILE A 64 -4.26 9.19 -23.88
C ILE A 64 -5.46 8.52 -24.55
N GLN A 65 -6.61 8.42 -23.87
CA GLN A 65 -7.84 7.91 -24.47
C GLN A 65 -8.32 8.78 -25.64
N ASP A 66 -8.24 10.10 -25.50
CA ASP A 66 -8.58 11.04 -26.56
C ASP A 66 -7.62 10.90 -27.75
N GLU A 67 -6.30 10.80 -27.50
CA GLU A 67 -5.28 10.57 -28.51
C GLU A 67 -5.47 9.23 -29.24
N ASP A 68 -5.72 8.15 -28.51
CA ASP A 68 -5.98 6.82 -29.06
C ASP A 68 -7.24 6.82 -29.93
N SER A 69 -8.30 7.53 -29.53
CA SER A 69 -9.53 7.67 -30.30
C SER A 69 -9.33 8.38 -31.65
N GLN A 70 -8.31 9.23 -31.75
CA GLN A 70 -7.94 9.99 -32.94
C GLN A 70 -6.77 9.38 -33.72
N SER A 71 -6.22 8.26 -33.26
CA SER A 71 -5.04 7.62 -33.85
C SER A 71 -5.29 7.12 -35.28
N ASN A 72 -4.26 7.08 -36.11
CA ASN A 72 -4.34 6.43 -37.43
C ASN A 72 -4.30 4.89 -37.32
N ASP A 73 -3.95 4.35 -36.16
CA ASP A 73 -3.93 2.92 -35.89
C ASP A 73 -5.37 2.38 -35.64
N ASP A 74 -5.76 1.30 -36.34
CA ASP A 74 -7.10 0.71 -36.20
C ASP A 74 -7.29 0.00 -34.84
N ALA A 75 -6.23 -0.58 -34.26
CA ALA A 75 -6.31 -1.21 -32.96
C ALA A 75 -6.51 -0.17 -31.85
N ARG A 76 -5.66 0.86 -31.80
CA ARG A 76 -5.69 1.95 -30.81
C ARG A 76 -7.03 2.67 -30.79
N ARG A 77 -7.55 3.05 -31.98
CA ARG A 77 -8.89 3.67 -32.09
C ARG A 77 -10.02 2.85 -31.50
N LYS A 78 -9.86 1.54 -31.33
CA LYS A 78 -10.91 0.68 -30.78
C LYS A 78 -10.69 0.32 -29.32
N TYR A 79 -9.68 0.85 -28.65
CA TYR A 79 -9.43 0.60 -27.23
C TYR A 79 -10.62 1.01 -26.35
N PHE A 80 -11.26 2.16 -26.65
CA PHE A 80 -12.40 2.66 -25.87
C PHE A 80 -13.62 1.71 -25.86
N GLN A 81 -13.74 0.83 -26.86
CA GLN A 81 -14.87 -0.10 -27.04
C GLN A 81 -14.46 -1.59 -27.00
N SER A 82 -13.17 -1.90 -26.94
CA SER A 82 -12.67 -3.28 -26.99
C SER A 82 -11.57 -3.50 -25.96
N TRP A 83 -11.97 -4.04 -24.81
CA TRP A 83 -11.03 -4.49 -23.79
C TRP A 83 -10.02 -5.49 -24.36
N TYR A 84 -10.45 -6.41 -25.22
CA TYR A 84 -9.55 -7.38 -25.85
C TYR A 84 -8.38 -6.68 -26.57
N ARG A 85 -8.66 -5.69 -27.44
CA ARG A 85 -7.63 -4.95 -28.17
C ARG A 85 -6.72 -4.15 -27.24
N LEU A 86 -7.29 -3.48 -26.24
CA LEU A 86 -6.52 -2.76 -25.23
C LEU A 86 -5.63 -3.70 -24.40
N SER A 87 -6.14 -4.86 -23.99
CA SER A 87 -5.38 -5.82 -23.18
C SER A 87 -4.32 -6.56 -23.99
N ASP A 88 -4.54 -6.75 -25.30
CA ASP A 88 -3.55 -7.38 -26.19
C ASP A 88 -2.33 -6.47 -26.37
N SER A 89 -2.48 -5.14 -26.25
CA SER A 89 -1.36 -4.20 -26.30
C SER A 89 -0.37 -4.37 -25.15
N ALA A 90 -0.73 -5.07 -24.07
CA ALA A 90 0.19 -5.46 -23.00
C ALA A 90 1.36 -6.35 -23.50
N ARG A 91 1.22 -6.97 -24.66
CA ARG A 91 2.26 -7.79 -25.31
C ARG A 91 3.28 -6.96 -26.09
N LEU A 92 3.00 -5.68 -26.31
CA LEU A 92 3.88 -4.75 -26.99
C LEU A 92 4.97 -4.21 -26.04
N GLU A 93 5.92 -3.50 -26.62
CA GLU A 93 7.07 -2.95 -25.89
C GLU A 93 6.60 -2.02 -24.74
N PRO A 94 7.10 -2.22 -23.51
CA PRO A 94 6.81 -1.31 -22.40
C PRO A 94 7.15 0.14 -22.75
N GLY A 95 6.25 1.08 -22.41
CA GLY A 95 6.43 2.49 -22.75
C GLY A 95 6.18 2.83 -24.22
N SER A 96 5.71 1.90 -25.06
CA SER A 96 5.27 2.24 -26.41
C SER A 96 3.92 2.97 -26.39
N PRO A 97 3.64 3.87 -27.36
CA PRO A 97 2.37 4.59 -27.43
C PRO A 97 1.14 3.68 -27.49
N GLU A 98 1.26 2.50 -28.09
CA GLU A 98 0.17 1.52 -28.20
C GLU A 98 -0.19 0.87 -26.86
N ARG A 99 0.74 0.87 -25.91
CA ARG A 99 0.63 0.19 -24.62
C ARG A 99 0.33 1.15 -23.47
N GLU A 100 0.61 2.44 -23.65
CA GLU A 100 0.48 3.47 -22.62
C GLU A 100 -0.91 3.51 -21.95
N GLN A 101 -2.00 3.48 -22.72
CA GLN A 101 -3.35 3.48 -22.15
C GLN A 101 -3.59 2.29 -21.22
N TYR A 102 -3.09 1.10 -21.58
CA TYR A 102 -3.22 -0.10 -20.77
C TYR A 102 -2.44 0.03 -19.46
N GLU A 103 -1.20 0.55 -19.52
CA GLU A 103 -0.35 0.74 -18.35
C GLU A 103 -0.95 1.74 -17.35
N LEU A 104 -1.47 2.86 -17.84
CA LEU A 104 -2.18 3.83 -17.00
C LEU A 104 -3.39 3.22 -16.30
N ILE A 105 -4.19 2.39 -17.00
CA ILE A 105 -5.35 1.71 -16.40
C ILE A 105 -4.90 0.70 -15.34
N MET A 106 -3.81 -0.04 -15.56
CA MET A 106 -3.31 -0.99 -14.56
C MET A 106 -2.82 -0.25 -13.31
N LYS A 107 -2.03 0.80 -13.47
CA LYS A 107 -1.55 1.63 -12.35
C LYS A 107 -2.72 2.25 -11.58
N LEU A 108 -3.72 2.78 -12.29
CA LEU A 108 -4.93 3.34 -11.66
C LEU A 108 -5.69 2.28 -10.85
N ARG A 109 -5.81 1.05 -11.35
CA ARG A 109 -6.47 -0.06 -10.60
C ARG A 109 -5.73 -0.39 -9.31
N GLU A 110 -4.40 -0.41 -9.33
CA GLU A 110 -3.58 -0.66 -8.15
C GLU A 110 -3.78 0.43 -7.08
N LEU A 111 -3.71 1.70 -7.47
CA LEU A 111 -3.92 2.83 -6.55
C LEU A 111 -5.35 2.90 -6.02
N MET A 112 -6.35 2.63 -6.85
CA MET A 112 -7.75 2.58 -6.42
C MET A 112 -8.00 1.45 -5.40
N ALA A 113 -7.31 0.31 -5.53
CA ALA A 113 -7.38 -0.77 -4.54
C ALA A 113 -6.78 -0.35 -3.20
N GLN A 114 -5.64 0.36 -3.22
CA GLN A 114 -5.02 0.92 -2.02
C GLN A 114 -5.93 1.96 -1.36
N TYR A 115 -6.51 2.88 -2.15
CA TYR A 115 -7.41 3.91 -1.66
C TYR A 115 -8.67 3.34 -1.01
N ARG A 116 -9.29 2.32 -1.61
CA ARG A 116 -10.50 1.67 -1.07
C ARG A 116 -10.27 0.91 0.25
N THR A 117 -9.06 0.44 0.47
CA THR A 117 -8.69 -0.35 1.66
C THR A 117 -8.14 0.53 2.78
N SER A 118 -7.92 1.82 2.51
CA SER A 118 -7.40 2.81 3.46
C SER A 118 -8.48 3.38 4.38
#